data_AF-W1YGR1-F1
#
_entry.id   AF-W1YGR1-F1
#
_cell.length_a   1.000
_cell.length_b   1.000
_cell.length_c   1.000
_cell.angle_alpha   90.00
_cell.angle_beta   90.00
_cell.angle_gamma   90.00
#
_symmetry.space_group_name_H-M   'P 1'
#
loop_
_entity.id
_entity.type
_entity.pdbx_description
1 polymer ?
#
loop_
_entity_poly.entity_id
_entity_poly.type
_entity_poly.pdbx_seq_one_letter_code
_entity_poly.pdbx_strand_id
1 'polypeptide(L)' 'EMGADAVLVNTAIAVADDPVNMAKAFRLAVEAGLLARQSGPGSRSHFAHPTSPLTGFLEASA' A
#
# COMPACT_ATOMS: atom_id res chain seq x y z
N GLU A 1 -2.90 6.51 5.23
CA GLU A 1 -3.95 5.48 5.34
C GLU A 1 -4.49 5.29 6.76
N MET A 2 -3.66 5.04 7.78
CA MET A 2 -4.11 4.76 9.16
C MET A 2 -4.76 5.94 9.92
N GLY A 3 -4.87 7.12 9.30
CA GLY A 3 -5.53 8.28 9.91
C GLY A 3 -4.61 9.39 10.43
N ALA A 4 -3.29 9.30 10.22
CA ALA A 4 -2.37 10.39 10.54
C ALA A 4 -2.66 11.66 9.72
N ASP A 5 -2.47 12.83 10.34
CA ASP A 5 -2.65 14.14 9.70
C ASP A 5 -1.42 14.59 8.90
N ALA A 6 -0.23 14.16 9.32
CA ALA A 6 1.04 14.47 8.65
C ALA A 6 2.07 13.35 8.89
N VAL A 7 3.12 13.35 8.05
CA VAL A 7 4.29 12.48 8.19
C VAL A 7 5.54 13.36 8.23
N LEU A 8 6.36 13.20 9.28
CA LEU A 8 7.67 13.84 9.38
C LEU A 8 8.74 12.82 8.99
N VAL A 9 9.63 13.19 8.08
CA VAL A 9 10.75 12.34 7.66
C VAL A 9 12.03 13.15 7.57
N ASN A 10 13.15 12.56 7.99
CA ASN A 10 14.47 13.18 7.91
C ASN A 10 15.51 12.19 7.37
N THR A 11 15.95 11.23 8.19
CA THR A 11 17.06 10.33 7.86
C THR A 11 16.87 9.60 6.55
N ALA A 12 15.66 9.10 6.25
CA ALA A 12 15.38 8.36 5.02
C ALA A 12 15.61 9.20 3.75
N ILE A 13 15.43 10.52 3.80
CA ILE A 13 15.76 11.43 2.68
C ILE A 13 17.25 11.79 2.75
N ALA A 14 17.77 12.11 3.94
CA ALA A 14 19.12 12.63 4.12
C ALA A 14 20.23 11.65 3.73
N VAL A 15 20.02 10.35 3.90
CA VAL A 15 21.04 9.32 3.61
C VAL A 15 20.78 8.57 2.30
N ALA A 16 19.79 8.96 1.51
CA ALA A 16 19.50 8.34 0.22
C ALA A 16 20.58 8.67 -0.83
N ASP A 17 20.86 7.74 -1.74
CA ASP A 17 21.79 7.97 -2.85
C ASP A 17 21.35 9.13 -3.76
N ASP A 18 20.03 9.31 -3.91
CA ASP A 18 19.41 10.47 -4.57
C ASP A 18 18.34 11.09 -3.65
N PRO A 19 18.72 12.07 -2.81
CA PRO A 19 17.80 12.71 -1.87
C PRO A 19 16.65 13.46 -2.55
N VAL A 20 16.87 13.99 -3.76
CA VAL A 20 15.85 14.76 -4.49
C VAL A 20 14.76 13.84 -5.00
N ASN A 21 15.13 12.69 -5.59
CA ASN A 21 14.14 11.71 -6.00
C ASN A 21 13.49 11.00 -4.81
N MET A 22 14.22 10.78 -3.71
CA MET A 22 13.62 10.25 -2.47
C MET A 22 12.57 11.20 -1.88
N ALA A 23 12.84 12.51 -1.85
CA ALA A 23 11.86 13.50 -1.42
C ALA A 23 10.60 13.51 -2.30
N LYS A 24 10.75 13.39 -3.62
CA LYS A 24 9.62 13.25 -4.55
C LYS A 24 8.83 11.96 -4.27
N ALA A 25 9.51 10.85 -4.00
CA ALA A 25 8.87 9.58 -3.67
C ALA A 25 8.04 9.68 -2.38
N PHE A 26 8.58 10.29 -1.32
CA PHE A 26 7.84 10.53 -0.08
C PHE A 26 6.61 11.43 -0.30
N ARG A 27 6.71 12.49 -1.12
CA ARG A 27 5.56 13.33 -1.47
C ARG A 27 4.44 12.48 -2.09
N LEU A 28 4.77 11.70 -3.11
CA LEU A 28 3.79 10.84 -3.80
C LEU A 28 3.20 9.78 -2.86
N ALA A 29 4.01 9.19 -1.98
CA ALA A 29 3.55 8.21 -0.99
C ALA A 29 2.54 8.80 0.00
N VAL A 30 2.77 10.04 0.46
CA VAL A 30 1.85 10.75 1.36
C VAL A 30 0.55 11.10 0.63
N GLU A 31 0.63 11.63 -0.59
CA GLU A 31 -0.53 11.92 -1.44
C GLU A 31 -1.37 10.66 -1.70
N ALA A 32 -0.73 9.56 -2.10
CA ALA A 32 -1.39 8.28 -2.31
C ALA A 32 -2.05 7.76 -1.03
N GLY A 33 -1.35 7.85 0.11
CA GLY A 33 -1.87 7.40 1.39
C GLY A 33 -3.03 8.25 1.92
N LEU A 34 -3.14 9.52 1.52
CA LEU A 34 -4.29 10.38 1.79
C LEU A 34 -5.47 10.01 0.90
N LEU A 35 -5.24 9.84 -0.41
CA LEU A 35 -6.26 9.41 -1.35
C LEU A 35 -6.85 8.06 -0.94
N ALA A 36 -6.01 7.07 -0.61
CA ALA A 36 -6.46 5.75 -0.14
C ALA A 36 -7.30 5.84 1.16
N ARG A 37 -6.96 6.74 2.09
CA ARG A 37 -7.78 7.01 3.29
C ARG A 37 -9.16 7.54 2.90
N GLN A 38 -9.22 8.48 1.95
CA GLN A 38 -10.47 9.12 1.52
C GLN A 38 -11.36 8.18 0.69
N SER A 39 -10.75 7.32 -0.13
CA SER A 39 -11.47 6.30 -0.92
C SER A 39 -12.05 5.17 -0.07
N GLY A 40 -11.51 4.97 1.13
CA GLY A 40 -11.88 3.88 2.03
C GLY A 40 -11.22 2.55 1.63
N PRO A 41 -10.67 1.79 2.58
CA PRO A 41 -10.12 0.47 2.29
C PRO A 41 -11.24 -0.51 1.87
N GLY A 42 -10.86 -1.51 1.06
CA GLY A 42 -11.77 -2.59 0.67
C GLY A 42 -12.34 -3.35 1.88
N SER A 43 -13.45 -4.05 1.66
CA SER A 43 -14.10 -4.85 2.70
C SER A 43 -13.12 -5.87 3.28
N ARG A 44 -13.04 -5.90 4.62
CA ARG A 44 -12.29 -6.93 5.34
C ARG A 44 -13.18 -8.16 5.50
N SER A 45 -12.68 -9.33 5.09
CA SER A 45 -13.36 -10.59 5.39
C SER A 45 -12.99 -11.05 6.80
N HIS A 46 -13.97 -11.57 7.53
CA HIS A 46 -13.75 -12.26 8.80
C HIS A 46 -13.40 -13.74 8.61
N PHE A 47 -13.51 -14.25 7.39
CA PHE A 47 -13.19 -15.63 7.04
C PHE A 47 -11.90 -15.67 6.21
N ALA A 48 -11.08 -16.68 6.44
CA ALA A 48 -9.92 -16.95 5.61
C ALA A 48 -10.38 -17.47 4.25
N HIS A 49 -9.93 -16.81 3.18
CA HIS A 49 -10.09 -17.30 1.82
C HIS A 49 -8.71 -17.69 1.28
N PRO A 50 -8.55 -18.90 0.73
CA PRO A 50 -7.29 -19.30 0.12
C PRO A 50 -7.04 -18.43 -1.11
N THR A 51 -5.89 -17.76 -1.15
CA THR A 51 -5.43 -17.00 -2.33
C THR A 51 -5.05 -17.91 -3.49
N SER A 52 -4.82 -19.20 -3.21
CA SER A 52 -4.64 -20.27 -4.18
C SER A 52 -5.55 -21.44 -3.81
N PRO A 53 -6.82 -21.43 -4.25
CA PRO A 53 -7.75 -22.51 -3.95
C PRO A 53 -7.21 -23.84 -4.48
N LEU A 54 -7.18 -24.86 -3.63
CA LEU A 54 -6.67 -26.18 -4.00
C LEU A 54 -7.46 -26.80 -5.16
N THR A 55 -8.67 -26.33 -5.46
CA THR A 55 -9.53 -26.81 -6.53
C THR A 55 -9.41 -26.03 -7.84
N GLY A 56 -8.58 -24.98 -7.92
CA GLY A 56 -8.47 -24.14 -9.12
C GLY A 56 -8.03 -24.90 -10.39
N PHE A 57 -7.33 -26.03 -10.24
CA PHE A 57 -6.95 -26.89 -11.36
C PHE A 57 -8.09 -27.80 -11.87
N LEU A 58 -9.13 -28.03 -11.06
CA LEU A 58 -10.29 -28.85 -11.45
C LEU A 58 -11.24 -28.07 -12.36
N GLU A 59 -11.33 -26.76 -12.19
CA GLU A 59 -12.18 -25.87 -13.02
C GLU A 59 -11.54 -25.54 -14.38
N ALA A 60 -10.21 -25.48 -14.45
CA ALA A 60 -9.48 -25.18 -15.69
C ALA A 60 -9.43 -26.35 -16.70
N SER A 61 -9.86 -27.55 -16.28
CA SER A 61 -9.80 -28.78 -17.09
C SER A 61 -11.16 -29.24 -17.62
N ALA A 62 -12.20 -28.44 -17.47
CA ALA A 62 -13.55 -28.65 -18.03
C ALA A 62 -13.77 -27.70 -19.23
#